data_AF-A0A3Q2XX76-F1
#
_entry.id   AF-A0A3Q2XX76-F1
#
_cell.length_a   1.000
_cell.length_b   1.000
_cell.length_c   1.000
_cell.angle_alpha   90.00
_cell.angle_beta   90.00
_cell.angle_gamma   90.00
#
_symmetry.space_group_name_H-M   'P 1'
#
loop_
_entity.id
_entity.type
_entity.pdbx_description
1 polymer ?
#
loop_
_entity_poly.entity_id
_entity_poly.type
_entity_poly.pdbx_seq_one_letter_code
_entity_poly.pdbx_strand_id
1 'polypeptide(L)'
;LAKITEEKRSFINRFLNLGNGKWRIKHVTGDLFSCPTDEALAHCISEDCRMGAGIAVTFKQKFRGVEELKGQQKLVGQCAVLKRGKRFVYYLITKKKVSQKPTYDNLRQSLEDMRAHCIQNGVTRISMPRIGCGLDRLKWERVSEMLEEIFEPADISVTVYSLPVRAETLVMKESTYR
;
A
#
# COMPACT_ATOMS: atom_id res chain seq x y z
N LEU A 1 -23.38 34.27 7.35
CA LEU A 1 -22.31 33.92 6.38
C LEU A 1 -21.11 33.41 7.18
N ALA A 2 -20.89 32.09 7.19
CA ALA A 2 -19.90 31.44 8.05
C ALA A 2 -18.46 31.82 7.64
N LYS A 3 -17.65 32.27 8.60
CA LYS A 3 -16.23 32.54 8.41
C LYS A 3 -15.51 31.21 8.11
N ILE A 4 -15.03 31.05 6.88
CA ILE A 4 -14.22 29.91 6.47
C ILE A 4 -12.86 30.03 7.17
N THR A 5 -12.44 28.99 7.89
CA THR A 5 -11.14 28.95 8.58
C THR A 5 -9.98 28.92 7.59
N GLU A 6 -8.81 29.43 7.99
CA GLU A 6 -7.57 29.46 7.19
C GLU A 6 -7.22 28.07 6.61
N GLU A 7 -7.44 27.00 7.40
CA GLU A 7 -7.22 25.61 7.00
C GLU A 7 -8.17 25.15 5.88
N LYS A 8 -9.47 25.49 5.98
CA LYS A 8 -10.43 25.22 4.90
C LYS A 8 -10.10 26.02 3.65
N ARG A 9 -9.61 27.26 3.81
CA ARG A 9 -9.14 28.11 2.70
C ARG A 9 -7.92 27.51 2.02
N SER A 10 -6.94 27.02 2.79
CA SER A 10 -5.77 26.29 2.29
C SER A 10 -6.17 25.01 1.56
N PHE A 11 -7.13 24.25 2.10
CA PHE A 11 -7.65 23.04 1.48
C PHE A 11 -8.34 23.33 0.14
N ILE A 12 -9.21 24.34 0.10
CA ILE A 12 -9.92 24.77 -1.12
C ILE A 12 -8.93 25.32 -2.16
N ASN A 13 -7.97 26.16 -1.74
CA ASN A 13 -6.95 26.71 -2.64
C ASN A 13 -6.01 25.64 -3.20
N ARG A 14 -5.77 24.55 -2.47
CA ARG A 14 -4.99 23.39 -2.96
C ARG A 14 -5.79 22.56 -3.96
N PHE A 15 -7.09 22.39 -3.73
CA PHE A 15 -8.02 21.78 -4.69
C PHE A 15 -8.14 22.59 -5.99
N LEU A 16 -8.17 23.92 -5.90
CA LEU A 16 -8.25 24.81 -7.06
C LEU A 16 -6.91 24.99 -7.79
N ASN A 17 -5.78 24.76 -7.12
CA ASN A 17 -4.43 24.78 -7.71
C ASN A 17 -3.94 23.40 -8.19
N LEU A 18 -4.83 22.45 -8.44
CA LEU A 18 -4.52 21.22 -9.20
C LEU A 18 -4.31 21.57 -10.69
N GLY A 19 -3.30 22.40 -10.95
CA GLY A 19 -2.78 22.68 -12.28
C GLY A 19 -1.98 21.47 -12.77
N ASN A 20 -2.54 20.77 -13.75
CA ASN A 20 -1.89 20.01 -14.82
C ASN A 20 -0.88 18.88 -14.51
N GLY A 21 -0.66 18.51 -13.25
CA GLY A 21 0.06 17.28 -12.90
C GLY A 21 -0.91 16.17 -12.47
N LYS A 22 -1.45 15.38 -13.40
CA LYS A 22 -2.30 14.23 -13.04
C LYS A 22 -1.53 13.29 -12.11
N TRP A 23 -2.03 13.11 -10.87
CA TRP A 23 -1.50 12.10 -9.96
C TRP A 23 -1.60 10.75 -10.63
N ARG A 24 -0.54 9.95 -10.55
CA ARG A 24 -0.51 8.63 -11.16
C ARG A 24 0.38 7.71 -10.36
N ILE A 25 -0.04 6.45 -10.27
CA ILE A 25 0.78 5.39 -9.74
C ILE A 25 2.01 5.22 -10.64
N LYS A 26 3.21 5.28 -10.05
CA LYS A 26 4.44 4.95 -10.77
C LYS A 26 4.61 3.44 -10.77
N HIS A 27 4.88 2.84 -11.92
CA HIS A 27 5.13 1.41 -12.03
C HIS A 27 6.61 1.15 -12.30
N VAL A 28 7.21 0.24 -11.53
CA VAL A 28 8.61 -0.16 -11.65
C VAL A 28 8.70 -1.68 -11.79
N THR A 29 9.46 -2.14 -12.77
CA THR A 29 9.84 -3.56 -12.87
C THR A 29 11.13 -3.77 -12.08
N GLY A 30 11.07 -4.57 -11.01
CA GLY A 30 12.21 -4.80 -10.13
C GLY A 30 11.82 -5.33 -8.76
N ASP A 31 12.83 -5.48 -7.90
CA ASP A 31 12.62 -5.83 -6.49
C ASP A 31 12.09 -4.62 -5.71
N LEU A 32 10.96 -4.79 -5.02
CA LEU A 32 10.41 -3.76 -4.13
C LEU A 32 11.45 -3.30 -3.10
N PHE A 33 12.27 -4.21 -2.60
CA PHE A 33 13.22 -3.90 -1.53
C PHE A 33 14.44 -3.12 -1.99
N SER A 34 14.58 -2.85 -3.30
CA SER A 34 15.57 -1.92 -3.88
C SER A 34 15.04 -0.48 -4.00
N CYS A 35 13.82 -0.18 -3.54
CA CYS A 35 13.30 1.19 -3.49
C CYS A 35 14.20 2.12 -2.66
N PRO A 36 14.19 3.45 -2.91
CA PRO A 36 15.00 4.42 -2.15
C PRO A 36 14.77 4.28 -0.65
N THR A 37 15.82 4.25 0.17
CA THR A 37 15.79 3.81 1.59
C THR A 37 15.00 4.71 2.55
N ASP A 38 14.61 5.90 2.11
CA ASP A 38 13.83 6.86 2.88
C ASP A 38 12.32 6.82 2.57
N GLU A 39 11.90 6.08 1.54
CA GLU A 39 10.46 5.87 1.27
C GLU A 39 9.81 4.94 2.29
N ALA A 40 8.52 5.12 2.53
CA ALA A 40 7.77 4.13 3.29
C ALA A 40 7.52 2.87 2.45
N LEU A 41 7.36 1.72 3.11
CA LEU A 41 6.96 0.48 2.46
C LEU A 41 5.57 0.06 2.92
N ALA A 42 4.79 -0.59 2.06
CA ALA A 42 3.50 -1.17 2.45
C ALA A 42 3.28 -2.58 1.89
N HIS A 43 2.64 -3.45 2.67
CA HIS A 43 2.10 -4.73 2.19
C HIS A 43 0.90 -5.19 3.03
N CYS A 44 0.16 -6.18 2.53
CA CYS A 44 -0.97 -6.79 3.24
C CYS A 44 -0.54 -7.97 4.11
N ILE A 45 -1.14 -8.09 5.28
CA ILE A 45 -1.02 -9.25 6.18
C ILE A 45 -2.38 -9.63 6.77
N SER A 46 -2.41 -10.77 7.46
CA SER A 46 -3.48 -11.18 8.37
C SER A 46 -3.23 -10.68 9.80
N GLU A 47 -4.31 -10.52 10.56
CA GLU A 47 -4.30 -10.15 11.99
C GLU A 47 -3.39 -11.07 12.83
N ASP A 48 -3.35 -12.36 12.50
CA ASP A 48 -2.47 -13.36 13.14
C ASP A 48 -0.95 -13.19 12.86
N CYS A 49 -0.55 -12.21 12.05
CA CYS A 49 0.83 -11.83 11.75
C CYS A 49 1.75 -12.98 11.32
N ARG A 50 1.21 -14.07 10.73
CA ARG A 50 2.01 -15.26 10.35
C ARG A 50 3.08 -14.94 9.31
N MET A 51 2.71 -14.17 8.29
CA MET A 51 3.59 -13.73 7.17
C MET A 51 4.43 -14.88 6.58
N GLY A 52 3.78 -16.02 6.30
CA GLY A 52 4.44 -17.27 5.91
C GLY A 52 4.56 -17.53 4.41
N ALA A 53 4.04 -16.65 3.55
CA ALA A 53 4.08 -16.84 2.09
C ALA A 53 4.23 -15.52 1.33
N GLY A 54 4.68 -15.64 0.08
CA GLY A 54 4.89 -14.51 -0.83
C GLY A 54 5.87 -13.47 -0.26
N ILE A 55 5.69 -12.21 -0.68
CA ILE A 55 6.57 -11.11 -0.27
C ILE A 55 6.57 -10.85 1.24
N ALA A 56 5.50 -11.26 1.95
CA ALA A 56 5.39 -11.09 3.39
C ALA A 56 6.49 -11.83 4.17
N VAL A 57 7.01 -12.94 3.64
CA VAL A 57 8.17 -13.65 4.23
C VAL A 57 9.39 -12.76 4.24
N THR A 58 9.66 -12.07 3.13
CA THR A 58 10.80 -11.15 3.02
C THR A 58 10.62 -9.94 3.93
N PHE A 59 9.41 -9.38 4.06
CA PHE A 59 9.12 -8.33 5.04
C PHE A 59 9.43 -8.80 6.48
N LYS A 60 8.98 -10.01 6.84
CA LYS A 60 9.22 -10.60 8.16
C LYS A 60 10.71 -10.79 8.44
N GLN A 61 11.48 -11.29 7.47
CA GLN A 61 12.92 -11.50 7.60
C GLN A 61 13.69 -10.17 7.69
N LYS A 62 13.36 -9.19 6.85
CA LYS A 62 14.09 -7.92 6.73
C LYS A 62 13.80 -6.95 7.88
N PHE A 63 12.55 -6.82 8.29
CA PHE A 63 12.14 -5.81 9.28
C PHE A 63 11.86 -6.35 10.68
N ARG A 64 11.72 -7.68 10.81
CA ARG A 64 11.42 -8.38 12.07
C ARG A 64 10.19 -7.74 12.74
N GLY A 65 10.13 -7.72 14.08
CA GLY A 65 9.09 -6.97 14.80
C GLY A 65 7.72 -7.63 14.88
N VAL A 66 7.61 -8.96 14.72
CA VAL A 66 6.30 -9.66 14.81
C VAL A 66 5.60 -9.41 16.15
N GLU A 67 6.34 -9.44 17.27
CA GLU A 67 5.76 -9.18 18.59
C GLU A 67 5.40 -7.70 18.79
N GLU A 68 6.15 -6.77 18.18
CA GLU A 68 5.81 -5.34 18.17
C GLU A 68 4.51 -5.09 17.38
N LEU A 69 4.34 -5.75 16.24
CA LEU A 69 3.11 -5.69 15.44
C LEU A 69 1.91 -6.25 16.22
N LYS A 70 2.07 -7.42 16.86
CA LYS A 70 1.01 -8.01 17.69
C LYS A 70 0.67 -7.13 18.90
N GLY A 71 1.66 -6.51 19.51
CA GLY A 71 1.48 -5.60 20.65
C GLY A 71 0.63 -4.36 20.32
N GLN A 72 0.61 -3.94 19.06
CA GLN A 72 -0.28 -2.86 18.58
C GLN A 72 -1.76 -3.26 18.53
N GLN A 73 -2.06 -4.56 18.59
CA GLN A 73 -3.44 -5.10 18.64
C GLN A 73 -4.34 -4.54 17.52
N LYS A 74 -3.77 -4.37 16.33
CA LYS A 74 -4.49 -3.88 15.15
C LYS A 74 -5.42 -4.97 14.59
N LEU A 75 -6.64 -4.56 14.29
CA LEU A 75 -7.71 -5.40 13.74
C LEU A 75 -7.80 -5.27 12.22
N VAL A 76 -8.58 -6.16 11.61
CA VAL A 76 -8.94 -6.05 10.18
C VAL A 76 -9.51 -4.66 9.85
N GLY A 77 -9.03 -4.08 8.75
CA GLY A 77 -9.36 -2.72 8.34
C GLY A 77 -8.41 -1.66 8.93
N GLN A 78 -7.47 -2.04 9.79
CA GLN A 78 -6.47 -1.12 10.34
C GLN A 78 -5.07 -1.36 9.73
N CYS A 79 -4.15 -0.45 10.00
CA CYS A 79 -2.76 -0.51 9.61
C CYS A 79 -1.86 -0.58 10.85
N ALA A 80 -1.02 -1.61 10.93
CA ALA A 80 0.07 -1.68 11.90
C ALA A 80 1.34 -1.07 11.30
N VAL A 81 2.18 -0.46 12.13
CA VAL A 81 3.32 0.33 11.68
C VAL A 81 4.58 -0.06 12.43
N LEU A 82 5.68 -0.29 11.69
CA LEU A 82 7.01 -0.36 12.26
C LEU A 82 7.82 0.85 11.80
N LYS A 83 8.54 1.49 12.73
CA LYS A 83 9.56 2.49 12.38
C LYS A 83 10.92 1.82 12.32
N ARG A 84 11.62 1.94 11.20
CA ARG A 84 12.96 1.37 10.99
C ARG A 84 13.86 2.42 10.35
N GLY A 85 14.78 2.96 11.14
CA GLY A 85 15.60 4.11 10.74
C GLY A 85 14.71 5.32 10.39
N LYS A 86 14.89 5.86 9.17
CA LYS A 86 14.14 7.02 8.68
C LYS A 86 12.79 6.68 8.02
N ARG A 87 12.47 5.39 7.84
CA ARG A 87 11.24 4.96 7.15
C ARG A 87 10.22 4.30 8.06
N PHE A 88 8.98 4.36 7.62
CA PHE A 88 7.89 3.54 8.13
C PHE A 88 7.67 2.32 7.24
N VAL A 89 7.27 1.22 7.86
CA VAL A 89 6.83 -0.01 7.19
C VAL A 89 5.40 -0.28 7.63
N TYR A 90 4.49 -0.25 6.68
CA TYR A 90 3.05 -0.38 6.86
C TYR A 90 2.58 -1.80 6.59
N TYR A 91 1.81 -2.33 7.54
CA TYR A 91 1.27 -3.68 7.54
C TYR A 91 -0.26 -3.57 7.54
N LEU A 92 -0.85 -3.63 6.34
CA LEU A 92 -2.29 -3.50 6.11
C LEU A 92 -2.98 -4.78 6.58
N ILE A 93 -3.78 -4.70 7.64
CA ILE A 93 -4.49 -5.85 8.20
C ILE A 93 -5.79 -6.05 7.40
N THR A 94 -5.76 -6.93 6.41
CA THR A 94 -6.87 -7.05 5.44
C THR A 94 -7.77 -8.26 5.67
N LYS A 95 -7.37 -9.16 6.57
CA LYS A 95 -8.07 -10.40 6.88
C LYS A 95 -7.69 -10.92 8.27
N LYS A 96 -8.56 -11.75 8.86
CA LYS A 96 -8.34 -12.25 10.22
C LYS A 96 -7.29 -13.36 10.27
N LYS A 97 -7.36 -14.31 9.33
CA LYS A 97 -6.44 -15.45 9.26
C LYS A 97 -5.78 -15.56 7.89
N VAL A 98 -4.56 -16.12 7.84
CA VAL A 98 -3.81 -16.29 6.59
C VAL A 98 -4.57 -17.08 5.51
N SER A 99 -5.41 -18.05 5.91
CA SER A 99 -6.21 -18.89 5.01
C SER A 99 -7.40 -18.16 4.36
N GLN A 100 -7.83 -17.04 4.94
CA GLN A 100 -8.94 -16.25 4.43
C GLN A 100 -8.49 -15.37 3.25
N LYS A 101 -9.47 -14.83 2.54
CA LYS A 101 -9.28 -13.81 1.51
C LYS A 101 -9.80 -12.47 2.03
N PRO A 102 -9.10 -11.35 1.75
CA PRO A 102 -9.59 -10.04 2.10
C PRO A 102 -10.77 -9.63 1.21
N THR A 103 -11.53 -8.64 1.67
CA THR A 103 -12.53 -7.93 0.86
C THR A 103 -11.95 -6.59 0.40
N TYR A 104 -12.57 -5.97 -0.61
CA TYR A 104 -12.20 -4.61 -1.02
C TYR A 104 -12.43 -3.61 0.11
N ASP A 105 -13.49 -3.78 0.92
CA ASP A 105 -13.78 -2.88 2.03
C ASP A 105 -12.70 -2.93 3.12
N ASN A 106 -12.24 -4.14 3.49
CA ASN A 106 -11.15 -4.29 4.45
C ASN A 106 -9.86 -3.66 3.93
N LEU A 107 -9.55 -3.84 2.64
CA LEU A 107 -8.40 -3.20 2.02
C LEU A 107 -8.53 -1.67 2.07
N ARG A 108 -9.68 -1.12 1.66
CA ARG A 108 -9.94 0.33 1.68
C ARG A 108 -9.74 0.91 3.07
N GLN A 109 -10.37 0.33 4.09
CA GLN A 109 -10.23 0.80 5.48
C GLN A 109 -8.77 0.80 5.92
N SER A 110 -8.01 -0.27 5.60
CA SER A 110 -6.59 -0.34 5.97
C SER A 110 -5.73 0.71 5.26
N LEU A 111 -6.06 1.04 4.02
CA LEU A 111 -5.39 2.10 3.25
C LEU A 111 -5.73 3.49 3.78
N GLU A 112 -6.97 3.71 4.21
CA GLU A 112 -7.41 4.96 4.85
C GLU A 112 -6.71 5.15 6.22
N ASP A 113 -6.59 4.11 7.04
CA ASP A 113 -5.84 4.14 8.30
C ASP A 113 -4.34 4.42 8.04
N MET A 114 -3.77 3.79 7.00
CA MET A 114 -2.39 4.08 6.56
C MET A 114 -2.23 5.55 6.12
N ARG A 115 -3.16 6.08 5.33
CA ARG A 115 -3.15 7.47 4.87
C ARG A 115 -3.19 8.44 6.04
N ALA A 116 -4.03 8.18 7.04
CA ALA A 116 -4.11 9.00 8.25
C ALA A 116 -2.75 9.07 8.95
N HIS A 117 -2.08 7.92 9.13
CA HIS A 117 -0.73 7.88 9.69
C HIS A 117 0.29 8.62 8.81
N CYS A 118 0.20 8.50 7.48
CA CYS A 118 1.09 9.20 6.56
C CYS A 118 1.00 10.72 6.72
N ILE A 119 -0.23 11.27 6.76
CA ILE A 119 -0.47 12.70 6.94
C ILE A 119 0.09 13.16 8.29
N GLN A 120 -0.20 12.42 9.36
CA GLN A 120 0.25 12.75 10.72
C GLN A 120 1.79 12.79 10.84
N ASN A 121 2.49 11.96 10.07
CA ASN A 121 3.94 11.78 10.18
C ASN A 121 4.74 12.34 9.00
N GLY A 122 4.10 13.11 8.11
CA GLY A 122 4.76 13.72 6.95
C GLY A 122 5.32 12.72 5.93
N VAL A 123 4.70 11.55 5.79
CA VAL A 123 5.09 10.55 4.78
C VAL A 123 4.47 10.92 3.44
N THR A 124 5.31 11.24 2.46
CA THR A 124 4.88 11.68 1.12
C THR A 124 5.18 10.67 0.02
N ARG A 125 5.92 9.60 0.30
CA ARG A 125 6.30 8.58 -0.71
C ARG A 125 6.18 7.16 -0.15
N ILE A 126 5.45 6.32 -0.86
CA ILE A 126 5.19 4.93 -0.50
C ILE A 126 5.57 4.02 -1.68
N SER A 127 6.38 3.00 -1.39
CA SER A 127 6.70 1.90 -2.30
C SER A 127 5.98 0.63 -1.86
N MET A 128 5.31 -0.06 -2.78
CA MET A 128 4.52 -1.27 -2.46
C MET A 128 4.51 -2.27 -3.62
N PRO A 129 4.20 -3.56 -3.38
CA PRO A 129 3.91 -4.49 -4.48
C PRO A 129 2.48 -4.25 -4.99
N ARG A 130 2.01 -5.10 -5.91
CA ARG A 130 0.57 -5.20 -6.23
C ARG A 130 -0.21 -5.79 -5.05
N ILE A 131 -0.48 -4.97 -4.03
CA ILE A 131 -1.11 -5.37 -2.77
C ILE A 131 -2.49 -6.02 -2.99
N GLY A 132 -2.80 -7.05 -2.21
CA GLY A 132 -4.08 -7.78 -2.29
C GLY A 132 -4.29 -8.63 -3.57
N CYS A 133 -3.43 -8.56 -4.58
CA CYS A 133 -3.71 -9.12 -5.91
C CYS A 133 -3.07 -10.49 -6.21
N GLY A 134 -2.14 -10.96 -5.38
CA GLY A 134 -1.51 -12.27 -5.53
C GLY A 134 -2.35 -13.38 -4.90
N LEU A 135 -1.85 -13.96 -3.81
CA LEU A 135 -2.54 -15.02 -3.06
C LEU A 135 -3.91 -14.59 -2.51
N ASP A 136 -4.15 -13.28 -2.39
CA ASP A 136 -5.38 -12.68 -1.88
C ASP A 136 -6.46 -12.47 -2.95
N ARG A 137 -6.12 -12.62 -4.24
CA ARG A 137 -7.04 -12.70 -5.39
C ARG A 137 -7.93 -11.47 -5.65
N LEU A 138 -7.62 -10.30 -5.08
CA LEU A 138 -8.24 -9.06 -5.53
C LEU A 138 -7.75 -8.70 -6.94
N LYS A 139 -8.55 -7.94 -7.68
CA LYS A 139 -8.22 -7.50 -9.04
C LYS A 139 -7.41 -6.20 -8.98
N TRP A 140 -6.29 -6.16 -9.70
CA TRP A 140 -5.38 -5.02 -9.66
C TRP A 140 -6.07 -3.74 -10.12
N GLU A 141 -6.92 -3.82 -11.14
CA GLU A 141 -7.64 -2.68 -11.72
C GLU A 141 -8.43 -1.94 -10.64
N ARG A 142 -9.16 -2.70 -9.80
CA ARG A 142 -9.95 -2.13 -8.70
C ARG A 142 -9.08 -1.63 -7.54
N VAL A 143 -7.95 -2.28 -7.29
CA VAL A 143 -7.00 -1.85 -6.25
C VAL A 143 -6.29 -0.56 -6.67
N SER A 144 -5.91 -0.40 -7.94
CA SER A 144 -5.29 0.84 -8.43
C SER A 144 -6.24 2.04 -8.36
N GLU A 145 -7.51 1.86 -8.72
CA GLU A 145 -8.53 2.91 -8.56
C GLU A 145 -8.64 3.36 -7.09
N MET A 146 -8.64 2.39 -6.17
CA MET A 146 -8.70 2.66 -4.73
C MET A 146 -7.46 3.40 -4.21
N LEU A 147 -6.27 3.09 -4.74
CA LEU A 147 -5.03 3.80 -4.40
C LEU A 147 -5.08 5.26 -4.90
N GLU A 148 -5.58 5.49 -6.13
CA GLU A 148 -5.79 6.83 -6.68
C GLU A 148 -6.72 7.65 -5.78
N GLU A 149 -7.93 7.16 -5.52
CA GLU A 149 -8.94 7.84 -4.69
C GLU A 149 -8.42 8.23 -3.29
N ILE A 150 -7.60 7.37 -2.67
CA ILE A 150 -7.12 7.56 -1.30
C ILE A 150 -5.90 8.48 -1.24
N PHE A 151 -4.92 8.30 -2.12
CA PHE A 151 -3.62 8.96 -1.99
C PHE A 151 -3.47 10.23 -2.83
N GLU A 152 -4.21 10.38 -3.92
CA GLU A 152 -4.19 11.62 -4.73
C GLU A 152 -4.57 12.86 -3.89
N PRO A 153 -5.69 12.87 -3.12
CA PRO A 153 -6.07 14.06 -2.36
C PRO A 153 -5.12 14.38 -1.20
N ALA A 154 -4.21 13.45 -0.84
CA ALA A 154 -3.21 13.64 0.19
C ALA A 154 -1.83 14.05 -0.35
N ASP A 155 -1.66 14.15 -1.67
CA ASP A 155 -0.37 14.41 -2.33
C ASP A 155 0.72 13.40 -1.91
N ILE A 156 0.32 12.13 -1.74
CA ILE A 156 1.23 11.04 -1.39
C ILE A 156 1.54 10.27 -2.67
N SER A 157 2.81 10.23 -3.07
CA SER A 157 3.27 9.47 -4.22
C SER A 157 3.29 7.96 -3.92
N VAL A 158 2.73 7.17 -4.85
CA VAL A 158 2.75 5.70 -4.78
C VAL A 158 3.56 5.11 -5.93
N THR A 159 4.52 4.25 -5.59
CA THR A 159 5.30 3.45 -6.55
C THR A 159 5.00 1.97 -6.36
N VAL A 160 4.53 1.32 -7.41
CA VAL A 160 4.19 -0.10 -7.44
C VAL A 160 5.27 -0.89 -8.14
N TYR A 161 5.86 -1.83 -7.42
CA TYR A 161 6.87 -2.74 -7.93
C TYR A 161 6.24 -4.06 -8.40
N SER A 162 6.72 -4.56 -9.53
CA SER A 162 6.40 -5.88 -10.05
C SER A 162 7.68 -6.59 -10.48
N LEU A 163 7.83 -7.87 -10.15
CA LEU A 163 8.95 -8.66 -10.64
C LEU A 163 8.88 -8.79 -12.17
N PRO A 164 10.02 -8.91 -12.87
CA PRO A 164 10.03 -9.17 -14.30
C PRO A 164 9.28 -10.47 -14.61
N VAL A 165 8.48 -10.45 -15.68
CA VAL A 165 7.83 -11.65 -16.20
C VAL A 165 8.91 -12.60 -16.68
N ARG A 166 8.92 -13.85 -16.19
CA ARG A 166 9.84 -14.87 -16.71
C ARG A 166 9.50 -15.16 -18.18
N ALA A 167 10.51 -15.22 -19.04
CA ALA A 167 10.35 -15.45 -20.48
C ALA A 167 9.52 -16.72 -20.81
N GLU A 168 9.64 -17.76 -19.98
CA GLU A 168 8.87 -19.02 -20.10
C GLU A 168 7.35 -18.82 -20.04
N THR A 169 6.86 -17.79 -19.35
CA THR A 169 5.42 -17.50 -19.22
C THR A 169 4.82 -16.89 -20.48
N LEU A 170 5.63 -16.28 -21.35
CA LEU A 170 5.19 -15.72 -22.63
C LEU A 170 4.92 -16.83 -23.65
N VAL A 171 5.73 -17.88 -23.65
CA VAL A 171 5.62 -19.02 -24.57
C VAL A 171 4.31 -19.80 -24.37
N MET A 172 3.86 -19.96 -23.11
CA MET A 172 2.58 -20.63 -22.81
C MET A 172 1.35 -19.84 -23.25
N LYS A 173 1.42 -18.50 -23.31
CA LYS A 173 0.29 -17.69 -23.81
C LYS A 173 0.14 -17.79 -25.33
N GLU A 174 1.23 -17.93 -26.08
CA GLU A 174 1.18 -18.14 -27.54
C GLU A 174 0.71 -19.55 -27.93
N SER A 175 1.04 -20.58 -27.15
CA SER A 175 0.62 -21.96 -27.45
C SER A 175 -0.85 -22.26 -27.15
N THR A 176 -1.55 -21.39 -26.43
CA THR A 176 -2.97 -21.57 -26.08
C THR A 176 -3.91 -20.91 -27.12
N TYR A 177 -3.36 -20.21 -28.10
CA TYR A 177 -4.08 -19.58 -29.22
C TYR A 177 -3.78 -20.22 -30.58
N ARG A 178 -3.22 -21.44 -30.58
CA ARG A 178 -3.09 -22.29 -31.77
C ARG A 178 -3.98 -23.51 -31.64
#